data_AF-A0A1Y4IZL3-F1
#
_entry.id   AF-A0A1Y4IZL3-F1
#
_cell.length_a   1.000
_cell.length_b   1.000
_cell.length_c   1.000
_cell.angle_alpha   90.00
_cell.angle_beta   90.00
_cell.angle_gamma   90.00
#
_symmetry.space_group_name_H-M   'P 1'
#
loop_
_entity.id
_entity.type
_entity.pdbx_description
1 polymer ?
#
loop_
_entity_poly.entity_id
_entity_poly.type
_entity_poly.pdbx_seq_one_letter_code
_entity_poly.pdbx_strand_id
1 'polypeptide(L)'
;MKSLVLKDLYNIVHNVKSMLFILIVWAVGFVPTSGTGGYLVMCTILCSMMTVTTFTFDDMAGWTPYALVMPVTRREIVLAKYAVLAVFCTAGSLFGLLVGGIGGFVMGEYTVGLQAFAELAALALVSWAVAFAMGSVAIPLVYRFGAERARVLLLVSFLIPAALCAAVYGVLWAAGVPVSEEMVMALFCASPLLALAWGAAMYRAACGIFAKTEC
;
A
#
# COMPACT_ATOMS: atom_id res chain seq x y z
N MET A 1 19.50 -1.92 9.12
CA MET A 1 18.28 -2.06 8.28
C MET A 1 17.70 -3.48 8.15
N LYS A 2 18.45 -4.51 7.68
CA LYS A 2 17.88 -5.86 7.43
C LYS A 2 17.19 -6.48 8.65
N SER A 3 17.77 -6.32 9.84
CA SER A 3 17.20 -6.82 11.11
C SER A 3 15.84 -6.20 11.46
N LEU A 4 15.63 -4.92 11.14
CA LEU A 4 14.38 -4.20 11.42
C LEU A 4 13.23 -4.69 10.53
N VAL A 5 13.50 -4.87 9.24
CA VAL A 5 12.53 -5.43 8.28
C VAL A 5 12.19 -6.88 8.66
N LEU A 6 13.20 -7.65 9.07
CA LEU A 6 13.01 -9.04 9.46
C LEU A 6 12.19 -9.16 10.76
N LYS A 7 12.39 -8.25 11.73
CA LYS A 7 11.54 -8.14 12.93
C LYS A 7 10.07 -7.98 12.55
N ASP A 8 9.76 -6.99 11.71
CA ASP A 8 8.38 -6.70 11.32
C ASP A 8 7.75 -7.86 10.57
N LEU A 9 8.51 -8.53 9.70
CA LEU A 9 8.05 -9.72 9.01
C LEU A 9 7.75 -10.85 9.99
N TYR A 10 8.65 -11.15 10.94
CA TYR A 10 8.44 -12.19 11.95
C TYR A 10 7.26 -11.91 12.88
N ASN A 11 7.07 -10.66 13.29
CA ASN A 11 5.90 -10.26 14.09
C ASN A 11 4.59 -10.53 13.34
N ILE A 12 4.60 -10.42 12.01
CA ILE A 12 3.42 -10.71 11.18
C ILE A 12 3.29 -12.18 10.81
N VAL A 13 4.35 -12.99 10.79
CA VAL A 13 4.28 -14.43 10.43
C VAL A 13 3.20 -15.18 11.21
N HIS A 14 3.00 -14.87 12.50
CA HIS A 14 1.91 -15.48 13.28
C HIS A 14 0.52 -15.10 12.75
N ASN A 15 0.36 -13.86 12.28
CA ASN A 15 -0.86 -13.33 11.69
C ASN A 15 -1.03 -13.67 10.19
N VAL A 16 0.02 -14.15 9.49
CA VAL A 16 -0.04 -14.52 8.07
C VAL A 16 -1.11 -15.59 7.82
N LYS A 17 -1.28 -16.56 8.73
CA LYS A 17 -2.32 -17.60 8.59
C LYS A 17 -3.73 -16.99 8.58
N SER A 18 -3.99 -16.08 9.51
CA SER A 18 -5.27 -15.35 9.57
C SER A 18 -5.46 -14.44 8.35
N MET A 19 -4.39 -13.78 7.91
CA MET A 19 -4.41 -12.92 6.73
C MET A 19 -4.72 -13.72 5.45
N LEU A 20 -4.05 -14.86 5.22
CA LEU A 20 -4.31 -15.73 4.08
C LEU A 20 -5.74 -16.27 4.10
N PHE A 21 -6.24 -16.65 5.28
CA PHE A 21 -7.63 -17.09 5.42
C PHE A 21 -8.62 -15.99 5.01
N ILE A 22 -8.43 -14.75 5.49
CA ILE A 22 -9.28 -13.61 5.13
C ILE A 22 -9.22 -13.33 3.62
N LEU A 23 -8.02 -13.35 3.02
CA LEU A 23 -7.85 -13.10 1.59
C LEU A 23 -8.57 -14.16 0.74
N ILE A 24 -8.51 -15.44 1.12
CA ILE A 24 -9.23 -16.53 0.42
C ILE A 24 -10.74 -16.38 0.57
N VAL A 25 -11.23 -16.10 1.78
CA VAL A 25 -12.67 -15.87 2.02
C VAL A 25 -13.18 -14.70 1.18
N TRP A 26 -12.41 -13.62 1.11
CA TRP A 26 -12.74 -12.47 0.27
C TRP A 26 -12.68 -12.80 -1.22
N ALA A 27 -11.75 -13.63 -1.66
CA ALA A 27 -11.70 -14.08 -3.06
C ALA A 27 -13.01 -14.77 -3.46
N VAL A 28 -13.51 -15.68 -2.62
CA VAL A 28 -14.75 -16.41 -2.91
C VAL A 28 -15.97 -15.48 -2.96
N GLY A 29 -16.02 -14.43 -2.14
CA GLY A 29 -17.15 -13.50 -2.10
C GLY A 29 -17.09 -12.35 -3.12
N PHE A 30 -15.90 -11.80 -3.37
CA PHE A 30 -15.72 -10.60 -4.19
C PHE A 30 -15.39 -10.87 -5.66
N VAL A 31 -14.71 -11.98 -5.99
CA VAL A 31 -14.45 -12.32 -7.40
C VAL A 31 -15.75 -12.46 -8.20
N PRO A 32 -16.81 -13.13 -7.71
CA PRO A 32 -18.09 -13.24 -8.45
C PRO A 32 -18.85 -11.93 -8.62
N THR A 33 -18.62 -10.94 -7.74
CA THR A 33 -19.47 -9.74 -7.64
C THR A 33 -18.81 -8.48 -8.19
N SER A 34 -17.50 -8.33 -7.94
CA SER A 34 -16.70 -7.16 -8.35
C SER A 34 -15.71 -7.47 -9.47
N GLY A 35 -15.72 -8.71 -9.95
CA GLY A 35 -14.77 -9.22 -10.92
C GLY A 35 -13.36 -9.38 -10.33
N THR A 36 -12.52 -9.98 -11.16
CA THR A 36 -11.11 -10.24 -10.84
C THR A 36 -10.28 -8.98 -10.60
N GLY A 37 -10.53 -7.90 -11.34
CA GLY A 37 -9.83 -6.63 -11.16
C GLY A 37 -10.16 -5.96 -9.82
N GLY A 38 -11.43 -5.96 -9.42
CA GLY A 38 -11.87 -5.42 -8.13
C GLY A 38 -11.20 -6.14 -6.97
N TYR A 39 -11.19 -7.48 -7.01
CA TYR A 39 -10.50 -8.29 -5.99
C TYR A 39 -9.00 -7.97 -5.89
N LEU A 40 -8.32 -7.81 -7.03
CA LEU A 40 -6.89 -7.48 -7.04
C LEU A 40 -6.61 -6.18 -6.30
N VAL A 41 -7.36 -5.11 -6.61
CA VAL A 41 -7.20 -3.80 -5.97
C VAL A 41 -7.45 -3.92 -4.47
N MET A 42 -8.53 -4.57 -4.06
CA MET A 42 -8.86 -4.77 -2.64
C MET A 42 -7.77 -5.56 -1.90
N CYS A 43 -7.24 -6.62 -2.51
CA CYS A 43 -6.16 -7.43 -1.95
C CYS A 43 -4.89 -6.59 -1.69
N THR A 44 -4.47 -5.78 -2.67
CA THR A 44 -3.30 -4.90 -2.50
C THR A 44 -3.47 -3.86 -1.40
N ILE A 45 -4.66 -3.25 -1.32
CA ILE A 45 -4.97 -2.26 -0.30
C ILE A 45 -4.99 -2.89 1.09
N LEU A 46 -5.65 -4.04 1.25
CA LEU A 46 -5.68 -4.77 2.52
C LEU A 46 -4.26 -5.13 2.99
N CYS A 47 -3.40 -5.62 2.09
CA CYS A 47 -2.03 -5.91 2.44
C CYS A 47 -1.26 -4.65 2.85
N SER A 48 -1.47 -3.50 2.21
CA SER A 48 -0.85 -2.24 2.64
C SER A 48 -1.29 -1.80 4.05
N MET A 49 -2.54 -2.07 4.43
CA MET A 49 -3.04 -1.78 5.79
C MET A 49 -2.30 -2.57 6.87
N MET A 50 -1.73 -3.74 6.55
CA MET A 50 -0.94 -4.53 7.49
C MET A 50 0.28 -3.77 8.00
N THR A 51 0.81 -2.79 7.25
CA THR A 51 1.88 -1.92 7.75
C THR A 51 1.46 -1.17 9.01
N VAL A 52 0.21 -0.70 9.08
CA VAL A 52 -0.31 -0.03 10.28
C VAL A 52 -0.44 -0.99 11.45
N THR A 53 -0.79 -2.26 11.19
CA THR A 53 -0.81 -3.28 12.25
C THR A 53 0.58 -3.56 12.83
N THR A 54 1.66 -3.42 12.04
CA THR A 54 3.03 -3.49 12.60
C THR A 54 3.31 -2.38 13.59
N PHE A 55 2.77 -1.18 13.36
CA PHE A 55 2.93 -0.07 14.31
C PHE A 55 2.15 -0.33 15.59
N THR A 56 0.95 -0.90 15.51
CA THR A 56 0.19 -1.26 16.72
C THR A 56 0.89 -2.36 17.52
N PHE A 57 1.52 -3.33 16.86
CA PHE A 57 2.31 -4.34 17.57
C PHE A 57 3.57 -3.76 18.20
N ASP A 58 4.25 -2.83 17.52
CA ASP A 58 5.41 -2.15 18.07
C ASP A 58 5.05 -1.28 19.28
N ASP A 59 3.87 -0.66 19.27
CA ASP A 59 3.36 0.12 20.39
C ASP A 59 2.97 -0.76 21.58
N MET A 60 2.22 -1.85 21.34
CA MET A 60 1.87 -2.84 22.38
C MET A 60 3.10 -3.49 23.03
N ALA A 61 4.17 -3.68 22.26
CA ALA A 61 5.43 -4.23 22.76
C ALA A 61 6.35 -3.17 23.39
N GLY A 62 5.97 -1.88 23.37
CA GLY A 62 6.81 -0.78 23.84
C GLY A 62 8.12 -0.66 23.07
N TRP A 63 8.17 -1.07 21.79
CA TRP A 63 9.42 -1.21 21.03
C TRP A 63 10.11 0.12 20.73
N THR A 64 9.35 1.22 20.60
CA THR A 64 9.86 2.55 20.20
C THR A 64 11.02 3.07 21.09
N PRO A 65 10.91 3.11 22.44
CA PRO A 65 12.03 3.50 23.30
C PRO A 65 13.23 2.55 23.20
N TYR A 66 13.02 1.24 23.08
CA TYR A 66 14.12 0.28 22.88
C TYR A 66 14.85 0.49 21.55
N ALA A 67 14.13 0.87 20.49
CA ALA A 67 14.72 1.15 19.19
C ALA A 67 15.70 2.33 19.21
N LEU A 68 15.49 3.30 20.10
CA LEU A 68 16.30 4.51 20.20
C LEU A 68 17.62 4.34 20.95
N VAL A 69 17.73 3.31 21.80
CA VAL A 69 18.98 2.97 22.51
C VAL A 69 19.86 1.99 21.73
N MET A 70 19.33 1.37 20.67
CA MET A 70 20.11 0.53 19.76
C MET A 70 20.98 1.39 18.82
N PRO A 71 22.09 0.86 18.27
CA PRO A 71 22.96 1.57 17.33
C PRO A 71 22.31 1.67 15.93
N VAL A 72 21.11 2.22 15.85
CA VAL A 72 20.33 2.45 14.64
C VAL A 72 19.86 3.88 14.57
N THR A 73 19.98 4.48 13.39
CA THR A 73 19.55 5.87 13.19
C THR A 73 18.03 5.96 13.07
N ARG A 74 17.45 7.08 13.52
CA ARG A 74 16.00 7.37 13.35
C ARG A 74 15.54 7.24 11.89
N ARG A 75 16.40 7.63 10.94
CA ARG A 75 16.15 7.53 9.50
C ARG A 75 16.07 6.08 9.01
N GLU A 76 16.88 5.18 9.56
CA GLU A 76 16.82 3.75 9.25
C GLU A 76 15.56 3.09 9.79
N ILE A 77 15.07 3.51 10.95
CA ILE A 77 13.80 3.02 11.51
C ILE A 77 12.65 3.37 10.58
N VAL A 78 12.57 4.64 10.14
CA VAL A 78 11.54 5.07 9.19
C VAL A 78 11.70 4.33 7.86
N LEU A 79 12.92 4.21 7.33
CA LEU A 79 13.17 3.53 6.06
C LEU A 79 12.74 2.05 6.10
N ALA A 80 13.01 1.36 7.22
CA ALA A 80 12.56 -0.01 7.41
C ALA A 80 11.04 -0.14 7.30
N LYS A 81 10.25 0.80 7.84
CA LYS A 81 8.79 0.81 7.71
C LYS A 81 8.30 1.00 6.28
N TYR A 82 8.97 1.87 5.51
CA TYR A 82 8.67 2.02 4.07
C TYR A 82 9.06 0.77 3.26
N ALA A 83 10.16 0.11 3.62
CA ALA A 83 10.53 -1.16 2.99
C ALA A 83 9.52 -2.27 3.29
N VAL A 84 9.04 -2.37 4.54
CA VAL A 84 7.98 -3.29 4.94
C VAL A 84 6.68 -3.00 4.21
N LEU A 85 6.30 -1.72 4.05
CA LEU A 85 5.17 -1.32 3.22
C LEU A 85 5.32 -1.80 1.77
N ALA A 86 6.48 -1.58 1.16
CA ALA A 86 6.73 -2.04 -0.21
C ALA A 86 6.59 -3.56 -0.34
N VAL A 87 7.12 -4.31 0.63
CA VAL A 87 7.00 -5.79 0.70
C VAL A 87 5.54 -6.22 0.82
N PHE A 88 4.73 -5.56 1.64
CA PHE A 88 3.31 -5.91 1.73
C PHE A 88 2.52 -5.54 0.48
N CYS A 89 2.82 -4.41 -0.16
CA CYS A 89 2.19 -4.04 -1.42
C CYS A 89 2.53 -5.03 -2.52
N THR A 90 3.80 -5.47 -2.63
CA THR A 90 4.19 -6.48 -3.63
C THR A 90 3.58 -7.85 -3.32
N ALA A 91 3.58 -8.28 -2.06
CA ALA A 91 2.96 -9.54 -1.65
C ALA A 91 1.45 -9.55 -1.95
N GLY A 92 0.74 -8.46 -1.64
CA GLY A 92 -0.68 -8.31 -1.93
C GLY A 92 -0.98 -8.28 -3.42
N SER A 93 -0.14 -7.61 -4.22
CA SER A 93 -0.29 -7.57 -5.69
C SER A 93 -0.05 -8.93 -6.32
N LEU A 94 0.99 -9.65 -5.89
CA LEU A 94 1.27 -11.02 -6.34
C LEU A 94 0.15 -11.98 -5.95
N PHE A 95 -0.35 -11.92 -4.72
CA PHE A 95 -1.45 -12.76 -4.27
C PHE A 95 -2.76 -12.44 -5.01
N GLY A 96 -3.05 -11.15 -5.22
CA GLY A 96 -4.20 -10.69 -6.00
C GLY A 96 -4.13 -11.14 -7.45
N LEU A 97 -2.96 -11.09 -8.09
CA LEU A 97 -2.73 -11.61 -9.44
C LEU A 97 -2.94 -13.12 -9.52
N LEU A 98 -2.37 -13.89 -8.58
CA LEU A 98 -2.49 -15.35 -8.59
C LEU A 98 -3.93 -15.80 -8.37
N VAL A 99 -4.57 -15.32 -7.31
CA VAL A 99 -5.93 -15.75 -6.94
C VAL A 99 -6.97 -15.12 -7.85
N GLY A 100 -6.80 -13.85 -8.23
CA GLY A 100 -7.66 -13.19 -9.21
C GLY A 100 -7.55 -13.84 -10.60
N GLY A 101 -6.34 -14.16 -11.07
CA GLY A 101 -6.14 -14.86 -12.34
C GLY A 101 -6.81 -16.23 -12.37
N ILE A 102 -6.63 -17.03 -11.31
CA ILE A 102 -7.32 -18.33 -11.18
C ILE A 102 -8.84 -18.14 -11.12
N GLY A 103 -9.32 -17.18 -10.33
CA GLY A 103 -10.75 -16.89 -10.17
C GLY A 103 -11.42 -16.53 -11.50
N GLY A 104 -10.82 -15.64 -12.30
CA GLY A 104 -11.39 -15.25 -13.59
C GLY A 104 -11.26 -16.33 -14.65
N PHE A 105 -10.25 -17.20 -14.57
CA PHE A 105 -10.18 -18.39 -15.42
C PHE A 105 -11.35 -19.34 -15.13
N VAL A 106 -11.66 -19.58 -13.85
CA VAL A 106 -12.77 -20.45 -13.42
C VAL A 106 -14.13 -19.85 -13.80
N MET A 107 -14.28 -18.52 -13.73
CA MET A 107 -15.52 -17.83 -14.08
C MET A 107 -15.70 -17.54 -15.57
N GLY A 108 -14.69 -17.86 -16.40
CA GLY A 108 -14.75 -17.60 -17.84
C GLY A 108 -14.73 -16.12 -18.21
N GLU A 109 -14.27 -15.22 -17.32
CA GLU A 109 -14.17 -13.78 -17.58
C GLU A 109 -13.12 -13.46 -18.66
N TYR A 110 -12.16 -14.37 -18.88
CA TYR A 110 -11.06 -14.17 -19.81
C TYR A 110 -11.19 -15.04 -21.06
N THR A 111 -11.23 -14.41 -22.23
CA THR A 111 -10.77 -15.06 -23.47
C THR A 111 -9.26 -15.22 -23.36
N VAL A 112 -8.76 -16.46 -23.33
CA VAL A 112 -7.34 -16.78 -23.20
C VAL A 112 -6.54 -16.05 -24.30
N GLY A 113 -5.90 -14.94 -23.94
CA GLY A 113 -5.23 -14.06 -24.90
C GLY A 113 -4.23 -13.13 -24.20
N LEU A 114 -3.18 -12.74 -24.94
CA LEU A 114 -2.09 -11.89 -24.44
C LEU A 114 -2.59 -10.56 -23.86
N GLN A 115 -3.69 -10.04 -24.39
CA GLN A 115 -4.30 -8.78 -23.98
C GLN A 115 -4.92 -8.83 -22.57
N ALA A 116 -5.58 -9.93 -22.21
CA ALA A 116 -6.12 -10.12 -20.86
C ALA A 116 -5.02 -10.16 -19.78
N PHE A 117 -3.89 -10.81 -20.09
CA PHE A 117 -2.72 -10.81 -19.19
C PHE A 117 -2.10 -9.42 -19.05
N ALA A 118 -2.03 -8.67 -20.15
CA ALA A 118 -1.52 -7.30 -20.14
C ALA A 118 -2.41 -6.37 -19.29
N GLU A 119 -3.73 -6.48 -19.42
CA GLU A 119 -4.71 -5.71 -18.63
C GLU A 119 -4.62 -6.04 -17.13
N LEU A 120 -4.50 -7.33 -16.78
CA LEU A 120 -4.38 -7.74 -15.38
C LEU A 120 -3.06 -7.26 -14.74
N ALA A 121 -1.95 -7.41 -15.47
CA ALA A 121 -0.65 -6.91 -15.05
C ALA A 121 -0.64 -5.39 -14.93
N ALA A 122 -1.35 -4.71 -15.84
CA ALA A 122 -1.50 -3.28 -15.81
C ALA A 122 -2.25 -2.84 -14.54
N LEU A 123 -3.39 -3.46 -14.28
CA LEU A 123 -4.17 -3.20 -13.07
C LEU A 123 -3.37 -3.46 -11.79
N ALA A 124 -2.50 -4.47 -11.80
CA ALA A 124 -1.62 -4.80 -10.68
C ALA A 124 -0.53 -3.75 -10.39
N LEU A 125 -0.02 -3.08 -11.43
CA LEU A 125 0.93 -1.98 -11.28
C LEU A 125 0.25 -0.75 -10.69
N VAL A 126 -0.95 -0.39 -11.18
CA VAL A 126 -1.70 0.75 -10.66
C VAL A 126 -2.18 0.49 -9.23
N SER A 127 -2.67 -0.72 -8.94
CA SER A 127 -3.11 -1.08 -7.60
C SER A 127 -1.95 -1.02 -6.60
N TRP A 128 -0.76 -1.50 -7.00
CA TRP A 128 0.46 -1.38 -6.21
C TRP A 128 0.83 0.09 -5.94
N ALA A 129 0.79 0.94 -6.97
CA ALA A 129 1.10 2.35 -6.86
C ALA A 129 0.15 3.09 -5.91
N VAL A 130 -1.16 2.83 -6.03
CA VAL A 130 -2.19 3.42 -5.15
C VAL A 130 -2.03 2.93 -3.71
N ALA A 131 -1.89 1.61 -3.50
CA ALA A 131 -1.73 1.04 -2.17
C ALA A 131 -0.45 1.56 -1.48
N PHE A 132 0.65 1.69 -2.21
CA PHE A 132 1.89 2.27 -1.70
C PHE A 132 1.75 3.76 -1.38
N ALA A 133 1.07 4.53 -2.24
CA ALA A 133 0.80 5.95 -1.98
C ALA A 133 -0.07 6.16 -0.73
N MET A 134 -1.07 5.32 -0.52
CA MET A 134 -1.94 5.36 0.67
C MET A 134 -1.17 4.95 1.93
N GLY A 135 -0.49 3.81 1.90
CA GLY A 135 0.28 3.33 3.06
C GLY A 135 1.44 4.26 3.44
N SER A 136 2.05 4.94 2.47
CA SER A 136 3.14 5.90 2.75
C SER A 136 2.65 7.15 3.47
N VAL A 137 1.40 7.58 3.28
CA VAL A 137 0.80 8.67 4.07
C VAL A 137 0.50 8.23 5.50
N ALA A 138 0.14 6.97 5.71
CA ALA A 138 -0.15 6.45 7.05
C ALA A 138 1.09 6.49 7.97
N ILE A 139 2.28 6.21 7.45
CA ILE A 139 3.53 6.17 8.25
C ILE A 139 3.83 7.49 9.01
N PRO A 140 3.95 8.67 8.36
CA PRO A 140 4.20 9.93 9.05
C PRO A 140 3.06 10.32 10.01
N LEU A 141 1.82 9.98 9.66
CA LEU A 141 0.65 10.22 10.51
C LEU A 141 0.73 9.42 11.81
N VAL A 142 1.09 8.14 11.73
CA VAL A 142 1.26 7.28 12.91
C VAL A 142 2.42 7.76 13.78
N TYR A 143 3.54 8.20 13.19
CA TYR A 143 4.63 8.81 13.97
C TYR A 143 4.24 10.12 14.67
N ARG A 144 3.28 10.87 14.12
CA ARG A 144 2.84 12.15 14.68
C ARG A 144 1.78 11.99 15.78
N PHE A 145 0.82 11.10 15.56
CA PHE A 145 -0.38 10.99 16.39
C PHE A 145 -0.41 9.72 17.26
N GLY A 146 0.60 8.87 17.15
CA GLY A 146 0.69 7.61 17.89
C GLY A 146 -0.15 6.49 17.27
N ALA A 147 0.12 5.26 17.70
CA ALA A 147 -0.55 4.07 17.20
C ALA A 147 -1.99 3.90 17.76
N GLU A 148 -2.35 4.54 18.87
CA GLU A 148 -3.73 4.47 19.40
C GLU A 148 -4.77 4.99 18.41
N ARG A 149 -4.43 6.01 17.61
CA ARG A 149 -5.32 6.57 16.58
C ARG A 149 -5.17 5.88 15.22
N ALA A 150 -4.39 4.80 15.13
CA ALA A 150 -4.05 4.10 13.88
C ALA A 150 -5.26 3.83 12.98
N ARG A 151 -6.41 3.42 13.55
CA ARG A 151 -7.64 3.16 12.77
C ARG A 151 -8.23 4.41 12.13
N VAL A 152 -8.23 5.54 12.83
CA VAL A 152 -8.70 6.82 12.28
C VAL A 152 -7.68 7.37 11.28
N LEU A 153 -6.39 7.21 11.57
CA LEU A 153 -5.31 7.64 10.68
C LEU A 153 -5.28 6.85 9.37
N LEU A 154 -5.70 5.58 9.38
CA LEU A 154 -5.94 4.80 8.16
C LEU A 154 -6.96 5.50 7.28
N LEU A 155 -8.16 5.85 7.78
CA LEU A 155 -9.18 6.56 7.00
C LEU A 155 -8.64 7.89 6.41
N VAL A 156 -7.89 8.65 7.22
CA VAL A 156 -7.26 9.90 6.76
C VAL A 156 -6.21 9.65 5.67
N SER A 157 -5.46 8.55 5.74
CA SER A 157 -4.49 8.18 4.70
C SER A 157 -5.13 7.79 3.37
N PHE A 158 -6.40 7.37 3.34
CA PHE A 158 -7.15 7.20 2.09
C PHE A 158 -7.59 8.55 1.52
N LEU A 159 -7.98 9.49 2.39
CA LEU A 159 -8.54 10.78 1.98
C LEU A 159 -7.50 11.68 1.30
N ILE A 160 -6.26 11.70 1.79
CA ILE A 160 -5.22 12.62 1.31
C ILE A 160 -4.83 12.35 -0.16
N PRO A 161 -4.43 11.13 -0.58
CA PRO A 161 -4.14 10.84 -1.97
C PRO A 161 -5.37 11.00 -2.87
N ALA A 162 -6.55 10.59 -2.39
CA ALA A 162 -7.79 10.72 -3.15
C ALA A 162 -8.14 12.19 -3.43
N ALA A 163 -8.05 13.06 -2.42
CA ALA A 163 -8.26 14.49 -2.56
C ALA A 163 -7.23 15.14 -3.49
N LEU A 164 -5.98 14.71 -3.43
CA LEU A 164 -4.92 15.21 -4.32
C LEU A 164 -5.20 14.83 -5.79
N CYS A 165 -5.60 13.59 -6.05
CA CYS A 165 -6.00 13.13 -7.38
C CYS A 165 -7.21 13.91 -7.91
N ALA A 166 -8.24 14.11 -7.07
CA ALA A 166 -9.43 14.87 -7.43
C ALA A 166 -9.10 16.35 -7.74
N ALA A 167 -8.21 16.96 -6.96
CA ALA A 167 -7.77 18.34 -7.17
C ALA A 167 -7.01 18.48 -8.50
N VAL A 168 -6.07 17.59 -8.80
CA VAL A 168 -5.34 17.60 -10.08
C VAL A 168 -6.29 17.41 -11.26
N TYR A 169 -7.22 16.46 -11.16
CA TYR A 169 -8.24 16.26 -12.19
C TYR A 169 -9.12 17.49 -12.40
N GLY A 170 -9.56 18.15 -11.32
CA GLY A 170 -10.35 19.37 -11.38
C GLY A 170 -9.61 20.53 -12.06
N VAL A 171 -8.30 20.68 -11.82
CA VAL A 171 -7.47 21.69 -12.48
C VAL A 171 -7.30 21.39 -13.98
N LEU A 172 -7.07 20.13 -14.34
CA LEU A 172 -6.96 19.70 -15.75
C LEU A 172 -8.27 19.93 -16.51
N TRP A 173 -9.40 19.61 -15.87
CA TRP A 173 -10.73 19.88 -16.41
C TRP A 173 -10.96 21.38 -16.61
N ALA A 174 -10.65 22.21 -15.61
CA ALA A 174 -10.78 23.66 -15.70
C ALA A 174 -9.86 24.29 -16.77
N ALA A 175 -8.70 23.69 -17.02
CA ALA A 175 -7.78 24.11 -18.07
C ALA A 175 -8.19 23.64 -19.48
N GLY A 176 -9.28 22.87 -19.61
CA GLY A 176 -9.77 22.38 -20.90
C GLY A 176 -8.83 21.37 -21.57
N VAL A 177 -7.93 20.73 -20.80
CA VAL A 177 -6.99 19.74 -21.34
C VAL A 177 -7.74 18.43 -21.57
N PRO A 178 -7.90 17.96 -22.82
CA PRO A 178 -8.53 16.68 -23.07
C PRO A 178 -7.66 15.56 -22.50
N VAL A 179 -8.27 14.66 -21.75
CA VAL A 179 -7.62 13.45 -21.28
C VAL A 179 -7.49 12.51 -22.48
N SER A 180 -6.40 12.62 -23.22
CA SER A 180 -6.10 11.76 -24.37
C SER A 180 -5.69 10.36 -23.91
N GLU A 181 -5.91 9.35 -24.76
CA GLU A 181 -5.49 7.97 -24.49
C GLU A 181 -3.97 7.86 -24.27
N GLU A 182 -3.19 8.66 -25.00
CA GLU A 182 -1.73 8.77 -24.81
C GLU A 182 -1.37 9.30 -23.41
N MET A 183 -2.11 10.29 -22.90
CA MET A 183 -1.89 10.83 -21.56
C MET A 183 -2.23 9.79 -20.49
N VAL A 184 -3.30 9.01 -20.68
CA VAL A 184 -3.68 7.90 -19.78
C VAL A 184 -2.61 6.82 -19.77
N MET A 185 -2.11 6.40 -20.94
CA MET A 185 -1.02 5.43 -21.07
C MET A 185 0.28 5.91 -20.41
N ALA A 186 0.64 7.19 -20.60
CA ALA A 186 1.81 7.77 -19.95
C ALA A 186 1.66 7.81 -18.43
N LEU A 187 0.51 8.23 -17.90
CA LEU A 187 0.22 8.24 -16.46
C LEU A 187 0.27 6.83 -15.87
N PHE A 188 -0.26 5.87 -16.62
CA PHE A 188 -0.25 4.46 -16.27
C PHE A 188 1.18 3.92 -16.11
N CYS A 189 2.04 4.10 -17.12
CA CYS A 189 3.45 3.70 -17.07
C CYS A 189 4.25 4.44 -15.98
N ALA A 190 3.90 5.71 -15.74
CA ALA A 190 4.56 6.53 -14.72
C ALA A 190 4.06 6.21 -13.30
N SER A 191 2.93 5.52 -13.12
CA SER A 191 2.29 5.32 -11.82
C SER A 191 3.21 4.74 -10.73
N PRO A 192 4.08 3.74 -10.99
CA PRO A 192 4.98 3.22 -9.95
C PRO A 192 6.09 4.23 -9.60
N LEU A 193 6.58 4.96 -10.60
CA LEU A 193 7.60 6.01 -10.40
C LEU A 193 7.03 7.18 -9.59
N LEU A 194 5.80 7.60 -9.89
CA LEU A 194 5.09 8.63 -9.14
C LEU A 194 4.82 8.17 -7.70
N ALA A 195 4.43 6.92 -7.48
CA ALA A 195 4.23 6.36 -6.15
C ALA A 195 5.54 6.30 -5.34
N LEU A 196 6.67 5.94 -5.98
CA LEU A 196 7.98 5.97 -5.34
C LEU A 196 8.44 7.40 -5.01
N ALA A 197 8.22 8.36 -5.92
CA ALA A 197 8.53 9.77 -5.68
C ALA A 197 7.68 10.33 -4.52
N TRP A 198 6.39 9.99 -4.49
CA TRP A 198 5.48 10.30 -3.38
C TRP A 198 5.94 9.68 -2.07
N GLY A 199 6.31 8.40 -2.08
CA GLY A 199 6.87 7.70 -0.91
C GLY A 199 8.17 8.36 -0.42
N ALA A 200 9.03 8.83 -1.31
CA ALA A 200 10.24 9.57 -0.93
C ALA A 200 9.91 10.94 -0.29
N ALA A 201 8.90 11.64 -0.78
CA ALA A 201 8.41 12.88 -0.17
C ALA A 201 7.83 12.63 1.24
N MET A 202 6.98 11.61 1.37
CA MET A 202 6.40 11.20 2.65
C MET A 202 7.48 10.67 3.62
N TYR A 203 8.51 9.99 3.12
CA TYR A 203 9.65 9.54 3.92
C TYR A 203 10.41 10.71 4.55
N ARG A 204 10.66 11.78 3.77
CA ARG A 204 11.28 13.01 4.29
C ARG A 204 10.41 13.66 5.36
N ALA A 205 9.09 13.73 5.13
CA ALA A 205 8.14 14.23 6.12
C ALA A 205 8.15 13.39 7.40
N ALA A 206 8.12 12.06 7.28
CA ALA A 206 8.17 11.12 8.40
C ALA A 206 9.47 11.26 9.20
N CYS A 207 10.62 11.40 8.54
CA CYS A 207 11.89 11.65 9.21
C CYS A 207 11.89 12.98 9.97
N GLY A 208 11.31 14.04 9.39
CA GLY A 208 11.19 15.35 10.02
C GLY A 208 10.28 15.34 11.24
N ILE A 209 9.16 14.60 11.17
CA ILE A 209 8.24 14.40 12.30
C ILE A 209 8.94 13.60 13.39
N PHE A 210 9.49 12.43 13.05
CA PHE A 210 10.11 11.53 14.01
C PHE A 210 11.37 12.10 14.66
N ALA A 211 12.06 13.06 14.02
CA ALA A 211 13.16 13.80 14.65
C ALA A 211 12.68 14.80 15.71
N LYS A 212 11.48 15.35 15.57
CA LYS A 212 10.86 16.32 16.49
C LYS A 212 10.06 15.67 17.60
N THR A 213 9.70 14.39 17.46
CA THR A 213 9.07 13.63 18.53
C THR A 213 10.09 13.45 19.65
N GLU A 214 9.93 14.25 20.70
CA GLU A 214 10.57 14.03 21.99
C GLU A 214 9.92 12.77 22.61
N CYS A 215 10.75 11.82 23.03
CA CYS A 215 10.30 10.63 23.73
C CYS A 215 10.34 10.87 25.23
#